data_AF-A0A8J8BHV2-F1
#
_entry.id   AF-A0A8J8BHV2-F1
#
_cell.length_a   1.000
_cell.length_b   1.000
_cell.length_c   1.000
_cell.angle_alpha   90.00
_cell.angle_beta   90.00
_cell.angle_gamma   90.00
#
_symmetry.space_group_name_H-M   'P 1'
#
loop_
_entity.id
_entity.type
_entity.pdbx_description
1 polymer ?
#
loop_
_entity_poly.entity_id
_entity_poly.type
_entity_poly.pdbx_seq_one_letter_code
_entity_poly.pdbx_strand_id
1 'polypeptide(L)'
;KQIDGVNWRYRTGSQWREIPERYGHWNTVYQLHRRYCRDGTWAAILLGVIEQVEELGDIDWFVPVDSTTVRAHQDASGALVD
;
A
#
# COMPACT_ATOMS: atom_id res chain seq x y z
N LYS A 1 -14.26 -4.48 4.74
CA LYS A 1 -13.62 -4.68 6.06
C LYS A 1 -12.11 -4.90 5.95
N GLN A 2 -11.63 -5.98 5.32
CA GLN A 2 -10.18 -6.26 5.27
C GLN A 2 -9.42 -5.31 4.34
N ILE A 3 -9.95 -5.01 3.14
CA ILE A 3 -9.40 -3.99 2.23
C ILE A 3 -9.32 -2.62 2.93
N ASP A 4 -10.37 -2.24 3.68
CA ASP A 4 -10.35 -1.01 4.48
C ASP A 4 -9.23 -1.01 5.55
N GLY A 5 -8.92 -2.19 6.10
CA GLY A 5 -7.78 -2.37 7.01
C GLY A 5 -6.43 -2.18 6.30
N VAL A 6 -6.30 -2.63 5.06
CA VAL A 6 -5.12 -2.37 4.21
C VAL A 6 -4.98 -0.87 3.96
N ASN A 7 -6.05 -0.20 3.54
CA ASN A 7 -6.06 1.25 3.31
C ASN A 7 -5.74 2.04 4.59
N TRP A 8 -6.30 1.64 5.73
CA TRP A 8 -6.00 2.25 7.02
C TRP A 8 -4.50 2.14 7.36
N ARG A 9 -3.89 0.96 7.14
CA ARG A 9 -2.45 0.75 7.37
C ARG A 9 -1.61 1.68 6.51
N TYR A 10 -1.92 1.82 5.22
CA TYR A 10 -1.16 2.69 4.32
C TYR A 10 -1.33 4.17 4.66
N ARG A 11 -2.54 4.59 5.04
CA ARG A 11 -2.80 5.98 5.44
C ARG A 11 -2.11 6.38 6.74
N THR A 12 -1.94 5.44 7.68
CA THR A 12 -1.36 5.72 9.01
C THR A 12 0.13 5.38 9.13
N GLY A 13 0.65 4.51 8.27
CA GLY A 13 2.00 3.97 8.39
C GLY A 13 2.19 3.01 9.57
N SER A 14 1.14 2.72 10.35
CA SER A 14 1.17 1.83 11.51
C SER A 14 1.60 0.41 11.16
N GLN A 15 2.06 -0.32 12.17
CA GLN A 15 2.44 -1.72 12.00
C GLN A 15 1.21 -2.57 11.71
N TRP A 16 1.39 -3.68 10.99
CA TRP A 16 0.27 -4.60 10.69
C TRP A 16 -0.46 -5.07 11.95
N ARG A 17 0.27 -5.33 13.04
CA ARG A 17 -0.28 -5.79 14.32
C ARG A 17 -1.15 -4.76 15.04
N GLU A 18 -1.08 -3.49 14.63
CA GLU A 18 -1.84 -2.38 15.22
C GLU A 18 -3.16 -2.12 14.47
N ILE A 19 -3.47 -2.91 13.46
CA ILE A 19 -4.73 -2.79 12.72
C ILE A 19 -5.91 -2.90 13.69
N PRO A 20 -6.82 -1.91 13.73
CA PRO A 20 -7.99 -1.96 14.58
C PRO A 20 -8.88 -3.17 14.29
N GLU A 21 -9.35 -3.82 15.34
CA GLU A 21 -10.15 -5.06 15.26
C GLU A 21 -11.41 -4.93 14.40
N ARG A 22 -11.96 -3.72 14.25
CA ARG A 22 -13.09 -3.42 13.34
C ARG A 22 -12.83 -3.82 11.88
N TYR A 23 -11.56 -3.91 11.46
CA TYR A 23 -11.16 -4.35 10.12
C TYR A 23 -10.91 -5.86 10.02
N GLY A 24 -10.94 -6.57 11.15
CA GLY A 24 -10.65 -8.00 11.30
C GLY A 24 -9.26 -8.26 11.90
N HIS A 25 -8.97 -9.53 12.14
CA HIS A 25 -7.68 -9.96 12.68
C HIS A 25 -6.53 -9.55 11.73
N TRP A 26 -5.49 -8.91 12.28
CA TRP A 26 -4.41 -8.30 11.51
C TRP A 26 -3.75 -9.25 10.51
N ASN A 27 -3.56 -10.52 10.87
CA ASN A 27 -2.92 -11.50 9.99
C ASN A 27 -3.79 -11.76 8.76
N THR A 28 -5.11 -11.79 8.90
CA THR A 28 -6.03 -11.98 7.77
C THR A 28 -5.94 -10.81 6.80
N VAL A 29 -5.88 -9.57 7.33
CA VAL A 29 -5.70 -8.36 6.51
C VAL A 29 -4.35 -8.38 5.79
N TYR A 30 -3.27 -8.75 6.49
CA TYR A 30 -1.95 -8.88 5.90
C TYR A 30 -1.89 -9.96 4.80
N GLN A 31 -2.49 -11.14 5.02
CA GLN A 31 -2.50 -12.22 4.03
C GLN A 31 -3.28 -11.84 2.77
N LEU A 32 -4.40 -11.12 2.92
CA LEU A 32 -5.13 -10.57 1.78
C LEU A 32 -4.24 -9.61 0.98
N HIS A 33 -3.65 -8.63 1.67
CA HIS A 33 -2.73 -7.68 1.06
C HIS A 33 -1.60 -8.39 0.30
N ARG A 34 -0.93 -9.34 0.96
CA ARG A 34 0.19 -10.10 0.38
C ARG A 34 -0.24 -10.91 -0.84
N ARG A 35 -1.44 -11.50 -0.82
CA ARG A 35 -1.99 -12.24 -1.97
C ARG A 35 -2.19 -11.30 -3.16
N TYR A 36 -2.86 -10.18 -2.93
CA TYR A 36 -3.18 -9.20 -3.97
C TYR A 36 -1.94 -8.51 -4.56
N CYS A 37 -0.87 -8.34 -3.77
CA CYS A 37 0.42 -7.92 -4.31
C CYS A 37 1.03 -8.96 -5.23
N ARG A 38 0.88 -10.25 -4.93
CA ARG A 38 1.53 -11.34 -5.68
C ARG A 38 0.79 -11.70 -6.97
N ASP A 39 -0.54 -11.61 -6.97
CA ASP A 39 -1.37 -11.96 -8.13
C ASP A 39 -1.73 -10.75 -8.99
N GLY A 40 -1.30 -9.54 -8.61
CA GLY A 40 -1.53 -8.32 -9.38
C GLY A 40 -2.92 -7.71 -9.18
N THR A 41 -3.74 -8.23 -8.28
CA THR A 41 -5.10 -7.72 -8.02
C THR A 41 -5.09 -6.23 -7.69
N TRP A 42 -4.10 -5.72 -6.95
CA TRP A 42 -4.02 -4.27 -6.68
C TRP A 42 -3.86 -3.43 -7.93
N ALA A 43 -3.05 -3.88 -8.89
CA ALA A 43 -2.88 -3.20 -10.16
C ALA A 43 -4.17 -3.23 -10.98
N ALA A 44 -4.87 -4.38 -11.00
CA ALA A 44 -6.15 -4.52 -11.68
C ALA A 44 -7.22 -3.58 -11.08
N ILE A 45 -7.29 -3.49 -9.75
CA ILE A 45 -8.21 -2.55 -9.06
C ILE A 45 -7.89 -1.10 -9.45
N LEU A 46 -6.61 -0.71 -9.44
CA LEU A 46 -6.21 0.65 -9.82
C LEU A 46 -6.65 0.98 -11.25
N LEU A 47 -6.37 0.10 -12.21
CA LEU A 47 -6.76 0.28 -13.60
C LEU A 47 -8.28 0.40 -13.76
N GLY A 48 -9.05 -0.46 -13.09
CA GLY A 48 -10.52 -0.39 -13.15
C GLY A 48 -11.09 0.88 -12.52
N VAL A 49 -10.45 1.44 -11.49
CA VAL A 49 -10.86 2.73 -10.91
C VAL A 49 -10.53 3.87 -11.87
N ILE A 50 -9.36 3.85 -12.52
CA ILE A 50 -9.00 4.84 -13.53
C ILE A 50 -10.06 4.83 -14.63
N GLU A 51 -10.33 3.68 -15.24
CA GLU A 51 -11.32 3.52 -16.32
C GLU A 51 -12.70 4.08 -15.94
N GLN A 52 -13.19 3.79 -14.73
CA GLN A 52 -14.46 4.34 -14.24
C GLN A 52 -14.45 5.87 -14.10
N VAL A 53 -13.34 6.45 -13.65
CA VAL A 53 -13.20 7.92 -13.55
C VAL A 53 -13.09 8.54 -14.94
N GLU A 54 -12.47 7.86 -15.91
CA GLU A 54 -12.43 8.30 -17.31
C GLU A 54 -13.83 8.36 -17.92
N GLU A 55 -14.65 7.34 -17.70
CA GLU A 55 -16.03 7.30 -18.18
C GLU A 55 -16.91 8.42 -17.62
N LEU A 56 -16.66 8.82 -16.37
CA LEU A 56 -17.39 9.92 -15.71
C LEU A 56 -16.96 11.31 -16.19
N GLY A 57 -15.90 11.40 -17.01
CA GLY A 57 -15.37 12.66 -17.51
C GLY A 57 -14.72 13.53 -16.42
N ASP A 58 -14.40 12.94 -15.27
CA ASP A 58 -13.95 13.62 -14.05
C ASP A 58 -12.44 13.37 -13.80
N ILE A 59 -11.64 13.37 -14.87
CA ILE A 59 -10.18 13.23 -14.77
C ILE A 59 -9.52 14.61 -14.65
N ASP A 60 -9.20 15.02 -13.44
CA ASP A 60 -8.00 15.84 -13.20
C ASP A 60 -6.83 14.86 -13.07
N TRP A 61 -5.83 14.92 -13.97
CA TRP A 61 -4.69 13.98 -13.98
C TRP A 61 -3.79 14.22 -12.75
N PHE A 62 -4.27 13.83 -11.59
CA PHE A 62 -3.54 13.81 -10.33
C PHE A 62 -2.73 12.53 -10.32
N VAL A 63 -1.54 12.55 -10.93
CA VAL A 63 -0.55 11.48 -10.75
C VAL A 63 -0.02 11.62 -9.31
N PRO A 64 -0.33 10.70 -8.37
CA PRO A 64 0.21 10.80 -7.02
C PRO A 64 1.70 10.43 -7.08
N VAL A 65 2.53 11.43 -7.29
CA VAL A 65 3.99 11.31 -7.11
C VAL A 65 4.25 11.47 -5.62
N ASP A 66 4.44 10.36 -4.91
CA ASP A 66 5.07 10.42 -3.60
C ASP A 66 6.60 10.30 -3.75
N SER A 67 7.32 10.98 -2.87
CA SER A 67 8.75 10.78 -2.70
C SER A 67 8.99 10.55 -1.22
N THR A 68 9.64 9.44 -0.88
CA THR A 68 10.06 9.15 0.49
C THR A 68 11.58 9.14 0.54
N THR A 69 12.16 10.14 1.22
CA THR A 69 13.59 10.16 1.54
C THR A 69 13.79 9.58 2.93
N VAL A 70 14.43 8.41 3.03
CA VAL A 70 14.85 7.83 4.31
C VAL A 70 16.35 8.06 4.46
N ARG A 71 16.75 8.68 5.58
CA ARG A 71 18.17 8.84 5.91
C ARG A 71 18.69 7.48 6.37
N ALA A 72 19.70 6.95 5.66
CA ALA A 72 20.42 5.78 6.10
C ALA A 72 21.03 6.03 7.49
N HIS A 73 21.00 5.03 8.38
CA HIS A 73 21.77 5.05 9.61
C HIS A 73 23.27 5.10 9.24
N GLN A 74 24.10 5.75 10.04
CA GLN A 74 25.54 5.88 9.78
C GLN A 74 26.27 4.53 9.61
N ASP A 75 25.68 3.45 10.13
CA ASP A 75 26.21 2.07 10.04
C ASP A 75 25.61 1.26 8.87
N ALA A 76 24.82 1.88 7.98
CA ALA A 76 24.22 1.21 6.82
C ALA A 76 25.20 1.00 5.66
N SER A 77 26.39 1.61 5.73
CA SER A 77 27.50 1.34 4.83
C SER A 77 28.06 -0.05 5.15
N GLY A 78 27.54 -1.07 4.47
CA GLY A 78 28.01 -2.45 4.63
C GLY A 78 29.53 -2.56 4.53
N ALA A 79 30.09 -3.50 5.31
CA ALA A 79 31.53 -3.79 5.31
C ALA A 79 32.03 -4.08 3.89
N LEU A 80 33.14 -3.44 3.51
CA LEU A 80 33.93 -3.84 2.35
C LEU A 80 34.33 -5.31 2.53
N VAL A 81 33.80 -6.18 1.67
CA VAL A 81 34.32 -7.52 1.48
C VAL A 81 35.53 -7.42 0.56
N ASP A 82 36.71 -7.63 1.12
CA ASP A 82 37.93 -7.98 0.38
C ASP A 82 37.88 -9.45 -0.09
#